data_AF-A0A2V5M1H1-F1
#
_entry.id   AF-A0A2V5M1H1-F1
#
_cell.length_a   1.000
_cell.length_b   1.000
_cell.length_c   1.000
_cell.angle_alpha   90.00
_cell.angle_beta   90.00
_cell.angle_gamma   90.00
#
_symmetry.space_group_name_H-M   'P 1'
#
loop_
_entity.id
_entity.type
_entity.pdbx_description
1 polymer ?
#
loop_
_entity_poly.entity_id
_entity_poly.type
_entity_poly.pdbx_seq_one_letter_code
_entity_poly.pdbx_strand_id
1 'polypeptide(L)' 'MYVLVVAGYALIPAAGVALVVVSHVKPAALAGLGELLSRVFATRPARITLLLFVWWLGWHFLVG' A
#
# COMPACT_ATOMS: atom_id res chain seq x y z
N MET A 1 -5.34 -20.24 16.21
CA MET A 1 -4.59 -18.96 16.22
C MET A 1 -3.44 -18.96 15.21
N TYR A 2 -2.51 -19.92 15.26
CA TYR A 2 -1.31 -19.94 14.40
C TYR A 2 -1.59 -19.94 12.89
N VAL A 3 -2.61 -20.70 12.45
CA VAL A 3 -2.99 -20.80 11.03
C VAL A 3 -3.42 -19.44 10.46
N LEU A 4 -4.12 -18.61 11.25
CA LEU A 4 -4.53 -17.27 10.82
C LEU A 4 -3.33 -16.34 10.65
N VAL A 5 -2.34 -16.44 11.55
CA VAL A 5 -1.09 -15.67 11.47
C VAL A 5 -0.32 -16.05 10.22
N VAL A 6 -0.13 -17.35 9.98
CA VAL A 6 0.56 -17.86 8.78
C VAL A 6 -0.18 -17.47 7.50
N ALA A 7 -1.51 -17.58 7.49
CA ALA A 7 -2.32 -17.17 6.36
C ALA A 7 -2.18 -15.67 6.07
N GLY A 8 -2.22 -14.81 7.08
CA GLY A 8 -2.01 -13.37 6.91
C GLY A 8 -0.62 -13.04 6.35
N TYR A 9 0.41 -13.67 6.92
CA TYR A 9 1.80 -13.48 6.48
C TYR A 9 2.06 -14.01 5.07
N ALA A 10 1.31 -15.00 4.58
CA ALA A 10 1.47 -15.52 3.22
C ALA A 10 0.60 -14.77 2.21
N LEU A 11 -0.67 -14.53 2.53
CA LEU A 11 -1.66 -13.99 1.59
C LEU A 11 -1.42 -12.52 1.27
N ILE A 12 -1.06 -11.70 2.25
CA ILE A 12 -0.82 -10.27 2.03
C ILE A 12 0.33 -10.03 1.03
N PRO A 13 1.54 -10.59 1.23
CA PRO A 13 2.61 -10.42 0.25
C PRO A 13 2.29 -11.10 -1.09
N ALA A 14 1.64 -12.27 -1.09
CA ALA A 14 1.21 -12.91 -2.34
C ALA A 14 0.25 -12.02 -3.15
N ALA A 15 -0.72 -11.39 -2.49
CA ALA A 15 -1.63 -10.44 -3.12
C ALA A 15 -0.87 -9.19 -3.62
N GLY A 16 0.10 -8.69 -2.85
CA GLY A 16 0.97 -7.60 -3.28
C GLY A 16 1.76 -7.92 -4.55
N VAL A 17 2.38 -9.09 -4.61
CA VAL A 17 3.11 -9.57 -5.80
C VAL A 17 2.15 -9.75 -6.98
N ALA A 18 0.98 -10.34 -6.75
CA ALA A 18 -0.03 -10.51 -7.80
C ALA A 18 -0.48 -9.17 -8.38
N LEU A 19 -0.73 -8.16 -7.54
CA LEU A 19 -1.08 -6.81 -7.99
C LEU A 19 0.04 -6.18 -8.83
N VAL A 20 1.29 -6.30 -8.38
CA VAL A 20 2.46 -5.79 -9.12
C VAL A 20 2.55 -6.48 -10.48
N VAL A 21 2.50 -7.82 -10.52
CA VAL A 21 2.55 -8.59 -11.76
C VAL A 21 1.41 -8.16 -12.68
N VAL A 22 0.16 -8.18 -12.20
CA VAL A 22 -1.03 -7.82 -13.00
C VAL A 22 -0.93 -6.39 -13.55
N SER A 23 -0.41 -5.44 -12.78
CA SER A 23 -0.20 -4.06 -13.27
C SER A 23 0.81 -3.96 -14.42
N HIS A 24 1.77 -4.89 -14.50
CA HIS A 24 2.76 -4.94 -15.58
C HIS A 24 2.26 -5.74 -16.79
N VAL A 25 1.59 -6.88 -16.59
CA VAL A 25 1.11 -7.72 -17.71
C VAL A 25 -0.22 -7.22 -18.30
N LYS A 26 -1.04 -6.52 -17.51
CA LYS A 26 -2.35 -5.99 -17.92
C LYS A 26 -2.51 -4.52 -17.54
N PRO A 27 -1.70 -3.60 -18.11
CA PRO A 27 -1.74 -2.18 -17.80
C PRO A 27 -3.09 -1.52 -18.13
N ALA A 28 -3.86 -2.09 -19.05
CA ALA A 28 -5.22 -1.63 -19.35
C ALA A 28 -6.25 -1.95 -18.26
N ALA A 29 -5.98 -2.94 -17.40
CA ALA A 29 -6.88 -3.36 -16.33
C ALA A 29 -6.52 -2.72 -14.99
N LEU A 30 -5.22 -2.54 -14.71
CA LEU A 30 -4.72 -1.96 -13.46
C LEU A 30 -3.63 -0.94 -13.76
N ALA A 31 -3.80 0.28 -13.25
CA ALA A 31 -2.76 1.31 -13.34
C ALA A 31 -1.52 0.88 -12.55
N GLY A 32 -0.35 1.17 -13.11
CA GLY A 32 0.93 0.94 -12.46
C GLY A 32 1.04 1.72 -11.14
N LEU A 33 1.81 1.19 -10.21
CA LEU A 33 2.01 1.79 -8.89
C LEU A 33 2.52 3.24 -8.99
N GLY A 34 3.43 3.52 -9.93
CA GLY A 34 3.93 4.89 -10.18
C GLY A 34 2.85 5.87 -10.62
N GLU A 35 1.89 5.43 -11.43
CA GLU A 35 0.79 6.28 -11.88
C GLU A 35 -0.25 6.51 -10.76
N LEU A 36 -0.53 5.48 -9.97
CA LEU A 36 -1.36 5.62 -8.77
C LEU A 36 -0.74 6.62 -7.78
N LEU A 37 0.56 6.50 -7.51
CA LEU A 37 1.27 7.44 -6.65
C LEU A 37 1.27 8.85 -7.23
N SER A 38 1.47 9.02 -8.54
CA SER A 38 1.39 10.33 -9.20
C SER A 38 0.03 10.98 -9.01
N ARG A 39 -1.07 10.21 -9.16
CA ARG A 39 -2.44 10.70 -8.95
C ARG A 39 -2.71 11.05 -7.49
N VAL A 40 -2.33 10.18 -6.56
CA VAL A 40 -2.52 10.40 -5.12
C VAL A 40 -1.72 11.62 -4.65
N PHE A 41 -0.48 11.78 -5.12
CA PHE A 41 0.38 12.91 -4.75
C PHE A 41 0.20 14.17 -5.58
N ALA A 42 -0.73 14.17 -6.55
CA ALA A 42 -0.99 15.31 -7.40
C ALA A 42 -1.33 16.57 -6.58
N THR A 43 -2.08 16.42 -5.49
CA THR A 43 -2.56 17.55 -4.70
C THR A 43 -1.73 17.77 -3.43
N ARG A 44 -1.57 19.03 -3.01
CA ARG A 44 -0.92 19.37 -1.74
C ARG A 44 -1.68 18.82 -0.52
N PRO A 45 -3.03 18.91 -0.46
CA PRO A 45 -3.78 18.33 0.66
C PRO A 45 -3.54 16.84 0.83
N ALA A 46 -3.57 16.04 -0.25
CA ALA A 46 -3.34 14.60 -0.17
C ALA A 46 -1.95 14.25 0.39
N ARG A 47 -0.91 14.99 -0.02
CA ARG A 47 0.45 14.85 0.52
C ARG A 47 0.48 15.14 2.03
N ILE A 48 -0.13 16.24 2.46
CA ILE A 48 -0.18 16.63 3.88
C ILE A 48 -0.95 15.59 4.68
N THR A 49 -2.10 15.13 4.19
CA THR A 49 -2.89 14.08 4.85
C THR A 49 -2.09 12.80 5.01
N LEU A 50 -1.38 12.35 3.97
CA LEU A 50 -0.55 11.15 4.08
C LEU A 50 0.58 11.32 5.10
N LEU A 51 1.27 12.47 5.08
CA LEU A 51 2.33 12.77 6.05
C LEU A 51 1.80 12.76 7.49
N LEU A 52 0.66 13.41 7.74
CA LEU A 52 0.02 13.42 9.06
C LEU A 52 -0.42 12.03 9.51
N PHE A 53 -0.96 11.23 8.58
CA PHE A 53 -1.38 9.87 8.87
C PHE A 53 -0.19 8.98 9.25
N VAL A 54 0.91 9.02 8.49
CA VAL A 54 2.12 8.25 8.79
C VAL A 54 2.79 8.73 10.07
N TRP A 55 2.84 10.05 10.30
CA TRP A 55 3.33 10.64 11.54
C TRP A 55 2.52 10.14 12.76
N TRP A 56 1.20 10.19 12.66
CA TRP A 56 0.30 9.68 13.70
C TRP A 56 0.52 8.18 13.95
N LEU A 57 0.60 7.37 12.89
CA LEU A 57 0.87 5.93 13.00
C LEU A 57 2.23 5.65 13.69
N GLY A 58 3.25 6.43 13.35
CA GLY A 58 4.58 6.30 13.93
C GLY A 58 4.58 6.50 15.43
N TRP A 59 3.97 7.59 15.92
CA TRP A 59 3.88 7.84 17.36
C TRP A 59 3.07 6.79 18.11
N HIS A 60 1.96 6.32 17.53
CA HIS A 60 1.07 5.39 18.22
C HIS A 60 1.53 3.93 18.21
N PHE A 61 2.28 3.50 17.19
CA PHE A 61 2.64 2.09 17.00
C PHE A 61 4.15 1.79 17.03
N LEU A 62 5.01 2.75 16.70
CA LEU A 62 6.47 2.54 16.65
C LEU A 62 7.20 3.11 17.87
N VAL A 63 6.61 4.09 18.58
CA VAL A 63 7.22 4.75 19.75
C VAL A 63 6.45 4.43 21.04
N GLY A 64 5.96 3.19 21.15
CA GLY A 64 5.30 2.64 22.35
C GLY A 64 6.23 1.77 23.17
#